data_AF-A0A3N2JI34-F1
#
_entry.id   AF-A0A3N2JI34-F1
#
_cell.length_a   1.000
_cell.length_b   1.000
_cell.length_c   1.000
_cell.angle_alpha   90.00
_cell.angle_beta   90.00
_cell.angle_gamma   90.00
#
_symmetry.space_group_name_H-M   'P 1'
#
loop_
_entity.id
_entity.type
_entity.pdbx_description
1 polymer ?
#
loop_
_entity_poly.entity_id
_entity_poly.type
_entity_poly.pdbx_seq_one_letter_code
_entity_poly.pdbx_strand_id
1 'polypeptide(L)'
;MPAPARVLVTTAVPGGALAGEVVDVWTAASGASVRSVRTDRGGAGALAVLEGLGGASRETVLVPAALNGEAQARTPGTVLRFGDPGAEVAYVAAEEVAGRASVPPGTERTASTRGVGDLVRAAAGGSRAVVLGLGGAVAHDAGAGLLAGLAGRPWSPGSGPGEADPGGASAVRWVAQARAGLNGAQLVGLVHDELPLLGLHGAGSRLPGEVGQETERRFSAWAHALAPAVATLSRDLLVRGDVRAAARRLTSAGGTGAGGGLGTAVLVAGGTLVPATRWVADRAGLDGAVDDADVVVVVVDVLDAAALHDGEVPDAARRAGRLGVPVVVVGSRVEAGRREAGAAGVAGTYEVSGDAAHRAARIARVARTWTPSRGA
;
A
#
# COMPACT_ATOMS: atom_id res chain seq x y z
N MET A 1 42.14 11.53 8.71
CA MET A 1 41.58 10.21 8.31
C MET A 1 40.51 10.46 7.26
N PRO A 2 40.37 9.64 6.21
CA PRO A 2 39.27 9.78 5.26
C PRO A 2 37.93 9.64 6.00
N ALA A 3 36.92 10.41 5.57
CA ALA A 3 35.57 10.29 6.12
C ALA A 3 35.05 8.84 5.90
N PRO A 4 34.29 8.29 6.87
CA PRO A 4 33.70 6.97 6.71
C PRO A 4 32.71 6.97 5.54
N ALA A 5 32.61 5.83 4.85
CA ALA A 5 31.58 5.65 3.82
C ALA A 5 30.18 5.82 4.43
N ARG A 6 29.28 6.47 3.71
CA ARG A 6 27.89 6.70 4.12
C ARG A 6 26.99 5.64 3.52
N VAL A 7 26.34 4.86 4.37
CA VAL A 7 25.48 3.74 3.95
C VAL A 7 24.05 4.06 4.36
N LEU A 8 23.15 4.03 3.38
CA LEU A 8 21.72 4.11 3.65
C LEU A 8 21.11 2.71 3.63
N VAL A 9 20.51 2.28 4.72
CA VAL A 9 19.69 1.07 4.79
C VAL A 9 18.22 1.45 4.72
N THR A 10 17.47 0.89 3.78
CA THR A 10 16.02 1.11 3.65
C THR A 10 15.26 -0.21 3.64
N THR A 11 14.07 -0.20 4.24
CA THR A 11 13.17 -1.35 4.28
C THR A 11 11.72 -0.92 4.51
N ALA A 12 10.77 -1.71 4.00
CA ALA A 12 9.34 -1.64 4.24
C ALA A 12 8.82 -2.94 4.87
N VAL A 13 9.70 -3.86 5.27
CA VAL A 13 9.31 -5.14 5.89
C VAL A 13 8.84 -4.91 7.34
N PRO A 14 7.59 -5.29 7.69
CA PRO A 14 7.12 -5.24 9.07
C PRO A 14 7.99 -6.13 9.97
N GLY A 15 8.43 -5.62 11.11
CA GLY A 15 9.19 -6.41 12.10
C GLY A 15 10.71 -6.46 11.91
N GLY A 16 11.28 -5.90 10.83
CA GLY A 16 12.64 -5.32 10.73
C GLY A 16 13.87 -6.05 11.27
N ALA A 17 13.80 -7.30 11.72
CA ALA A 17 14.91 -7.96 12.42
C ALA A 17 16.15 -8.07 11.53
N LEU A 18 15.97 -8.45 10.25
CA LEU A 18 17.07 -8.48 9.29
C LEU A 18 17.61 -7.08 8.99
N ALA A 19 16.76 -6.06 8.92
CA ALA A 19 17.21 -4.69 8.68
C ALA A 19 18.04 -4.15 9.86
N GLY A 20 17.64 -4.44 11.10
CA GLY A 20 18.43 -4.15 12.30
C GLY A 20 19.76 -4.89 12.29
N GLU A 21 19.74 -6.21 12.01
CA GLU A 21 20.96 -7.02 11.88
C GLU A 21 21.91 -6.47 10.80
N VAL A 22 21.35 -6.04 9.65
CA VAL A 22 22.11 -5.37 8.59
C VAL A 22 22.74 -4.08 9.09
N VAL A 23 22.00 -3.21 9.76
CA VAL A 23 22.56 -1.95 10.30
C VAL A 23 23.69 -2.23 11.29
N ASP A 24 23.46 -3.10 12.27
CA ASP A 24 24.41 -3.38 13.35
C ASP A 24 25.70 -4.02 12.81
N VAL A 25 25.55 -5.08 12.01
CA VAL A 25 26.69 -5.82 11.47
C VAL A 25 27.45 -5.00 10.42
N TRP A 26 26.76 -4.24 9.57
CA TRP A 26 27.41 -3.41 8.57
C TRP A 26 28.25 -2.31 9.22
N THR A 27 27.71 -1.66 10.26
CA THR A 27 28.44 -0.65 11.05
C THR A 27 29.70 -1.25 11.65
N ALA A 28 29.58 -2.40 12.33
CA ALA A 28 30.71 -3.06 12.99
C ALA A 28 31.77 -3.57 12.00
N ALA A 29 31.36 -4.09 10.84
CA ALA A 29 32.27 -4.76 9.90
C ALA A 29 33.04 -3.81 8.96
N SER A 30 32.54 -2.59 8.76
CA SER A 30 33.11 -1.63 7.78
C SER A 30 33.58 -0.31 8.40
N GLY A 31 33.11 0.05 9.60
CA GLY A 31 33.32 1.38 10.16
C GLY A 31 32.58 2.48 9.40
N ALA A 32 31.64 2.12 8.51
CA ALA A 32 30.80 3.06 7.78
C ALA A 32 29.83 3.80 8.72
N SER A 33 29.44 5.00 8.30
CA SER A 33 28.32 5.72 8.90
C SER A 33 27.02 5.16 8.31
N VAL A 34 26.33 4.31 9.06
CA VAL A 34 25.09 3.67 8.61
C VAL A 34 23.87 4.43 9.14
N ARG A 35 23.01 4.87 8.22
CA ARG A 35 21.71 5.47 8.53
C ARG A 35 20.60 4.52 8.04
N SER A 36 19.55 4.35 8.83
CA SER A 36 18.36 3.63 8.40
C SER A 36 17.20 4.57 8.15
N VAL A 37 16.44 4.30 7.09
CA VAL A 37 15.15 4.94 6.80
C VAL A 37 14.11 3.84 6.66
N ARG A 38 13.11 3.87 7.53
CA ARG A 38 11.97 2.95 7.43
C ARG A 38 10.94 3.55 6.50
N THR A 39 10.48 2.75 5.55
CA THR A 39 9.35 3.06 4.68
C THR A 39 8.21 2.09 4.98
N ASP A 40 7.15 2.09 4.17
CA ASP A 40 6.03 1.15 4.30
C ASP A 40 5.31 0.98 2.97
N ARG A 41 4.48 -0.05 2.84
CA ARG A 41 3.62 -0.29 1.66
C ARG A 41 2.22 0.31 1.81
N GLY A 42 2.05 1.28 2.70
CA GLY A 42 0.79 1.98 2.94
C GLY A 42 -0.21 1.15 3.73
N GLY A 43 0.26 0.25 4.60
CA GLY A 43 -0.57 -0.46 5.58
C GLY A 43 -0.61 0.27 6.92
N ALA A 44 -0.83 -0.49 7.99
CA ALA A 44 -0.77 0.01 9.36
C ALA A 44 0.66 0.45 9.75
N GLY A 45 1.70 -0.17 9.18
CA GLY A 45 3.09 0.22 9.44
C GLY A 45 3.43 1.65 9.02
N ALA A 46 2.74 2.19 8.00
CA ALA A 46 2.90 3.58 7.58
C ALA A 46 2.42 4.57 8.66
N LEU A 47 1.44 4.22 9.50
CA LEU A 47 1.03 5.07 10.63
C LEU A 47 2.23 5.34 11.55
N ALA A 48 2.98 4.29 11.91
CA ALA A 48 4.15 4.42 12.77
C ALA A 48 5.27 5.25 12.11
N VAL A 49 5.45 5.13 10.78
CA VAL A 49 6.41 5.96 10.04
C VAL A 49 6.01 7.44 10.11
N LEU A 50 4.74 7.75 9.83
CA LEU A 50 4.23 9.11 9.83
C LEU A 50 4.19 9.74 11.23
N GLU A 51 3.81 8.97 12.25
CA GLU A 51 3.85 9.39 13.65
C GLU A 51 5.27 9.75 14.08
N GLY A 52 6.27 8.96 13.66
CA GLY A 52 7.68 9.19 13.96
C GLY A 52 8.25 10.50 13.38
N LEU A 53 7.59 11.11 12.39
CA LEU A 53 7.97 12.41 11.85
C LEU A 53 7.62 13.57 12.79
N GLY A 54 6.74 13.34 13.76
CA GLY A 54 6.25 14.37 14.69
C GLY A 54 5.20 15.30 14.07
N GLY A 55 4.55 16.10 14.92
CA GLY A 55 3.54 17.09 14.49
C GLY A 55 2.20 16.50 14.04
N ALA A 56 2.01 15.19 14.16
CA ALA A 56 0.74 14.53 13.87
C ALA A 56 -0.11 14.35 15.13
N SER A 57 -1.43 14.54 15.01
CA SER A 57 -2.40 14.19 16.05
C SER A 57 -3.05 12.85 15.74
N ARG A 58 -3.19 12.00 16.74
CA ARG A 58 -3.80 10.67 16.64
C ARG A 58 -5.21 10.66 17.25
N GLU A 59 -6.17 10.13 16.52
CA GLU A 59 -7.54 9.89 16.97
C GLU A 59 -7.91 8.42 16.72
N THR A 60 -8.60 7.80 17.68
CA THR A 60 -9.15 6.44 17.51
C THR A 60 -10.65 6.53 17.27
N VAL A 61 -11.10 5.94 16.16
CA VAL A 61 -12.52 5.88 15.79
C VAL A 61 -12.97 4.43 15.81
N LEU A 62 -14.02 4.13 16.57
CA LEU A 62 -14.66 2.82 16.51
C LEU A 62 -15.51 2.75 15.24
N VAL A 63 -15.37 1.72 14.43
CA VAL A 63 -16.12 1.51 13.17
C VAL A 63 -16.68 0.08 13.11
N PRO A 64 -17.67 -0.23 12.25
CA PRO A 64 -18.14 -1.60 12.09
C PRO A 64 -16.99 -2.56 11.77
N ALA A 65 -16.95 -3.70 12.45
CA ALA A 65 -15.99 -4.76 12.15
C ALA A 65 -16.23 -5.33 10.73
N ALA A 66 -15.17 -5.86 10.12
CA ALA A 66 -15.25 -6.43 8.77
C ALA A 66 -16.11 -7.70 8.68
N LEU A 67 -16.37 -8.38 9.79
CA LEU A 67 -17.22 -9.57 9.84
C LEU A 67 -18.36 -9.39 10.85
N ASN A 68 -19.51 -9.97 10.52
CA ASN A 68 -20.67 -10.05 11.40
C ASN A 68 -20.53 -11.30 12.29
N GLY A 69 -19.65 -11.25 13.28
CA GLY A 69 -19.64 -12.27 14.34
C GLY A 69 -20.81 -12.07 15.30
N GLU A 70 -20.82 -10.91 15.96
CA GLU A 70 -21.93 -10.41 16.78
C GLU A 70 -22.56 -9.22 16.05
N ALA A 71 -23.90 -9.17 15.98
CA ALA A 71 -24.57 -8.02 15.40
C ALA A 71 -24.09 -6.74 16.12
N GLN A 72 -23.52 -5.78 15.38
CA GLN A 72 -22.96 -4.51 15.88
C GLN A 72 -21.51 -4.53 16.39
N ALA A 73 -20.74 -5.60 16.17
CA ALA A 73 -19.31 -5.62 16.50
C ALA A 73 -18.56 -4.39 15.93
N ARG A 74 -17.72 -3.77 16.77
CA ARG A 74 -16.91 -2.60 16.40
C ARG A 74 -15.43 -2.94 16.53
N THR A 75 -14.62 -2.38 15.64
CA THR A 75 -13.15 -2.44 15.71
C THR A 75 -12.60 -1.01 15.74
N PRO A 76 -11.51 -0.74 16.48
CA PRO A 76 -10.84 0.55 16.40
C PRO A 76 -10.13 0.71 15.06
N GLY A 77 -10.17 1.92 14.51
CA GLY A 77 -9.31 2.38 13.42
C GLY A 77 -8.67 3.71 13.79
N THR A 78 -7.45 3.95 13.31
CA THR A 78 -6.69 5.15 13.61
C THR A 78 -6.89 6.20 12.51
N VAL A 79 -7.15 7.44 12.91
CA VAL A 79 -7.04 8.64 12.07
C VAL A 79 -5.83 9.43 12.52
N LEU A 80 -4.83 9.54 11.65
CA LEU A 80 -3.63 10.34 11.90
C LEU A 80 -3.71 11.63 11.09
N ARG A 81 -3.78 12.79 11.73
CA ARG A 81 -3.84 14.10 11.05
C ARG A 81 -2.53 14.84 11.17
N PHE A 82 -2.07 15.43 10.08
CA PHE A 82 -0.85 16.23 10.04
C PHE A 82 -0.94 17.33 8.98
N GLY A 83 -0.07 18.34 9.12
CA GLY A 83 -0.04 19.53 8.27
C GLY A 83 -0.65 20.75 8.96
N ASP A 84 -0.56 21.90 8.29
CA ASP A 84 -1.05 23.17 8.83
C ASP A 84 -2.58 23.25 8.89
N PRO A 85 -3.17 24.02 9.83
CA PRO A 85 -4.59 24.26 9.88
C PRO A 85 -5.17 24.73 8.53
N GLY A 86 -6.22 24.05 8.05
CA GLY A 86 -6.84 24.32 6.74
C GLY A 86 -6.16 23.64 5.54
N ALA A 87 -5.00 23.00 5.74
CA ALA A 87 -4.34 22.13 4.78
C ALA A 87 -4.15 20.70 5.30
N GLU A 88 -4.76 20.37 6.45
CA GLU A 88 -4.61 19.10 7.13
C GLU A 88 -4.90 17.90 6.23
N VAL A 89 -4.01 16.91 6.30
CA VAL A 89 -4.15 15.62 5.66
C VAL A 89 -4.39 14.58 6.74
N ALA A 90 -5.43 13.77 6.56
CA ALA A 90 -5.65 12.60 7.38
C ALA A 90 -5.10 11.35 6.69
N TYR A 91 -4.41 10.49 7.44
CA TYR A 91 -4.03 9.15 7.01
C TYR A 91 -4.84 8.12 7.80
N VAL A 92 -5.34 7.11 7.08
CA VAL A 92 -6.05 5.95 7.64
C VAL A 92 -5.56 4.67 6.97
N ALA A 93 -5.44 3.58 7.72
CA ALA A 93 -5.00 2.29 7.19
C ALA A 93 -6.17 1.31 7.11
N ALA A 94 -6.47 0.80 5.90
CA ALA A 94 -7.52 -0.20 5.73
C ALA A 94 -7.22 -1.51 6.49
N GLU A 95 -5.94 -1.84 6.69
CA GLU A 95 -5.48 -3.01 7.42
C GLU A 95 -5.99 -3.08 8.87
N GLU A 96 -6.09 -1.96 9.58
CA GLU A 96 -6.57 -1.95 10.98
C GLU A 96 -8.03 -2.41 11.11
N VAL A 97 -8.81 -2.29 10.02
CA VAL A 97 -10.25 -2.58 10.03
C VAL A 97 -10.59 -3.84 9.24
N ALA A 98 -9.89 -4.08 8.13
CA ALA A 98 -10.18 -5.13 7.16
C ALA A 98 -8.95 -6.01 6.86
N GLY A 99 -7.93 -5.98 7.71
CA GLY A 99 -6.75 -6.84 7.63
C GLY A 99 -6.92 -8.18 8.35
N ARG A 100 -5.85 -8.97 8.40
CA ARG A 100 -5.85 -10.36 8.92
C ARG A 100 -6.22 -10.49 10.40
N ALA A 101 -5.99 -9.45 11.19
CA ALA A 101 -6.43 -9.41 12.59
C ALA A 101 -7.97 -9.40 12.72
N SER A 102 -8.67 -8.82 11.73
CA SER A 102 -10.13 -8.68 11.71
C SER A 102 -10.83 -9.67 10.78
N VAL A 103 -10.10 -10.25 9.82
CA VAL A 103 -10.63 -11.15 8.79
C VAL A 103 -9.86 -12.47 8.81
N PRO A 104 -10.39 -13.50 9.51
CA PRO A 104 -9.78 -14.82 9.55
C PRO A 104 -9.65 -15.46 8.16
N PRO A 105 -8.65 -16.33 7.94
CA PRO A 105 -8.51 -17.07 6.69
C PRO A 105 -9.78 -17.83 6.29
N GLY A 106 -10.14 -17.77 5.01
CA GLY A 106 -11.34 -18.40 4.45
C GLY A 106 -12.61 -17.54 4.50
N THR A 107 -12.58 -16.39 5.16
CA THR A 107 -13.73 -15.47 5.29
C THR A 107 -13.59 -14.19 4.45
N GLU A 108 -12.52 -14.06 3.67
CA GLU A 108 -12.18 -12.85 2.92
C GLU A 108 -13.31 -12.39 1.98
N ARG A 109 -13.98 -13.34 1.32
CA ARG A 109 -15.08 -13.07 0.38
C ARG A 109 -16.36 -12.56 1.06
N THR A 110 -16.55 -12.90 2.33
CA THR A 110 -17.73 -12.49 3.12
C THR A 110 -17.43 -11.33 4.05
N ALA A 111 -16.17 -10.93 4.19
CA ALA A 111 -15.80 -9.71 4.90
C ALA A 111 -16.27 -8.45 4.15
N SER A 112 -16.44 -7.36 4.89
CA SER A 112 -16.83 -6.06 4.35
C SER A 112 -15.81 -4.98 4.67
N THR A 113 -15.66 -4.05 3.72
CA THR A 113 -14.88 -2.82 3.87
C THR A 113 -15.70 -1.63 4.40
N ARG A 114 -16.93 -1.84 4.90
CA ARG A 114 -17.79 -0.76 5.42
C ARG A 114 -17.12 0.06 6.52
N GLY A 115 -16.45 -0.60 7.47
CA GLY A 115 -15.74 0.11 8.53
C GLY A 115 -14.64 1.02 8.00
N VAL A 116 -13.99 0.65 6.90
CA VAL A 116 -13.02 1.51 6.21
C VAL A 116 -13.71 2.74 5.64
N GLY A 117 -14.87 2.58 5.01
CA GLY A 117 -15.66 3.72 4.51
C GLY A 117 -16.12 4.68 5.62
N ASP A 118 -16.57 4.14 6.75
CA ASP A 118 -16.95 4.94 7.92
C ASP A 118 -15.73 5.69 8.51
N LEU A 119 -14.56 5.02 8.56
CA LEU A 119 -13.30 5.62 9.03
C LEU A 119 -12.84 6.76 8.11
N VAL A 120 -12.88 6.55 6.79
CA VAL A 120 -12.55 7.57 5.79
C VAL A 120 -13.53 8.75 5.89
N ARG A 121 -14.83 8.50 6.08
CA ARG A 121 -15.82 9.57 6.29
C ARG A 121 -15.48 10.41 7.53
N ALA A 122 -15.16 9.75 8.65
CA ALA A 122 -14.78 10.45 9.89
C ALA A 122 -13.50 11.27 9.69
N ALA A 123 -12.50 10.70 9.02
CA ALA A 123 -11.24 11.37 8.68
C ALA A 123 -11.43 12.57 7.74
N ALA A 124 -12.42 12.53 6.85
CA ALA A 124 -12.71 13.62 5.93
C ALA A 124 -13.26 14.88 6.62
N GLY A 125 -13.89 14.73 7.78
CA GLY A 125 -14.28 15.87 8.62
C GLY A 125 -13.04 16.65 9.07
N GLY A 126 -12.85 17.85 8.52
CA GLY A 126 -11.75 18.75 8.90
C GLY A 126 -10.46 18.61 8.08
N SER A 127 -10.38 17.68 7.12
CA SER A 127 -9.18 17.50 6.30
C SER A 127 -9.38 17.93 4.85
N ARG A 128 -8.33 18.50 4.26
CA ARG A 128 -8.25 18.80 2.83
C ARG A 128 -8.13 17.53 1.99
N ALA A 129 -7.46 16.52 2.52
CA ALA A 129 -7.32 15.22 1.88
C ALA A 129 -7.34 14.09 2.90
N VAL A 130 -7.86 12.95 2.48
CA VAL A 130 -7.76 11.68 3.20
C VAL A 130 -6.91 10.74 2.36
N VAL A 131 -5.81 10.29 2.93
CA VAL A 131 -4.91 9.29 2.37
C VAL A 131 -5.28 7.95 2.99
N LEU A 132 -5.77 7.04 2.16
CA LEU A 132 -6.19 5.71 2.54
C LEU A 132 -5.12 4.70 2.13
N GLY A 133 -4.47 4.13 3.12
CA GLY A 133 -3.57 2.99 2.95
C GLY A 133 -4.32 1.71 2.60
N LEU A 134 -4.05 1.12 1.43
CA LEU A 134 -4.70 -0.13 0.97
C LEU A 134 -3.88 -1.40 1.26
N GLY A 135 -2.63 -1.24 1.69
CA GLY A 135 -1.76 -2.36 2.09
C GLY A 135 -2.36 -3.13 3.26
N GLY A 136 -2.17 -4.45 3.27
CA GLY A 136 -2.58 -5.32 4.39
C GLY A 136 -4.07 -5.63 4.52
N ALA A 137 -4.95 -4.94 3.79
CA ALA A 137 -6.38 -5.26 3.74
C ALA A 137 -6.64 -6.55 2.94
N VAL A 138 -7.51 -7.42 3.47
CA VAL A 138 -7.79 -8.76 2.90
C VAL A 138 -9.28 -9.03 2.64
N ALA A 139 -10.18 -8.12 2.98
CA ALA A 139 -11.59 -8.23 2.60
C ALA A 139 -11.78 -8.09 1.08
N HIS A 140 -12.60 -8.95 0.47
CA HIS A 140 -12.84 -9.01 -0.98
C HIS A 140 -14.31 -8.70 -1.32
N ASP A 141 -14.70 -7.44 -1.19
CA ASP A 141 -16.04 -6.94 -1.49
C ASP A 141 -16.10 -5.91 -2.65
N ALA A 142 -15.04 -5.84 -3.46
CA ALA A 142 -14.87 -4.86 -4.54
C ALA A 142 -14.93 -3.38 -4.09
N GLY A 143 -14.73 -3.14 -2.79
CA GLY A 143 -14.88 -1.84 -2.16
C GLY A 143 -16.33 -1.35 -2.06
N ALA A 144 -17.32 -2.24 -2.24
CA ALA A 144 -18.73 -1.90 -2.09
C ALA A 144 -19.06 -1.47 -0.65
N GLY A 145 -18.45 -2.11 0.36
CA GLY A 145 -18.52 -1.69 1.74
C GLY A 145 -17.99 -0.27 1.94
N LEU A 146 -16.80 0.04 1.41
CA LEU A 146 -16.22 1.39 1.50
C LEU A 146 -17.17 2.45 0.93
N LEU A 147 -17.77 2.20 -0.25
CA LEU A 147 -18.72 3.12 -0.86
C LEU A 147 -20.02 3.25 -0.05
N ALA A 148 -20.49 2.17 0.59
CA ALA A 148 -21.62 2.23 1.50
C ALA A 148 -21.32 3.06 2.75
N GLY A 149 -20.15 2.83 3.36
CA GLY A 149 -19.67 3.59 4.53
C GLY A 149 -19.49 5.07 4.21
N LEU A 150 -18.92 5.41 3.04
CA LEU A 150 -18.85 6.77 2.51
C LEU A 150 -20.21 7.36 2.09
N ALA A 151 -21.23 6.54 1.83
CA ALA A 151 -22.58 7.03 1.57
C ALA A 151 -23.46 7.12 2.83
N GLY A 152 -23.00 6.55 3.95
CA GLY A 152 -23.76 6.50 5.20
C GLY A 152 -24.90 5.49 5.13
N ARG A 153 -24.76 4.48 4.26
CA ARG A 153 -25.78 3.47 4.00
C ARG A 153 -25.54 2.21 4.82
N PRO A 154 -26.61 1.49 5.20
CA PRO A 154 -26.48 0.13 5.71
C PRO A 154 -25.77 -0.75 4.68
N TRP A 155 -24.81 -1.54 5.15
CA TRP A 155 -24.12 -2.59 4.41
C TRP A 155 -23.69 -3.67 5.39
N SER A 156 -23.87 -4.93 5.01
CA SER A 156 -23.54 -6.07 5.85
C SER A 156 -22.42 -6.90 5.20
N PRO A 157 -21.47 -7.41 5.99
CA PRO A 157 -20.64 -8.55 5.59
C PRO A 157 -21.46 -9.65 4.92
N GLY A 158 -20.93 -10.20 3.84
CA GLY A 158 -21.60 -11.20 3.00
C GLY A 158 -22.53 -10.60 1.96
N SER A 159 -23.02 -9.37 2.15
CA SER A 159 -23.83 -8.67 1.15
C SER A 159 -23.00 -8.54 -0.13
N GLY A 160 -23.53 -9.12 -1.20
CA GLY A 160 -22.88 -9.04 -2.48
C GLY A 160 -23.10 -7.71 -3.16
N PRO A 161 -22.23 -7.35 -4.12
CA PRO A 161 -22.52 -6.27 -5.05
C PRO A 161 -23.90 -6.39 -5.73
N GLY A 162 -24.39 -7.62 -5.92
CA GLY A 162 -25.70 -7.90 -6.51
C GLY A 162 -26.91 -7.78 -5.56
N GLU A 163 -26.72 -7.76 -4.23
CA GLU A 163 -27.84 -7.55 -3.28
C GLU A 163 -28.12 -6.06 -3.05
N ALA A 164 -27.17 -5.20 -3.40
CA ALA A 164 -27.28 -3.75 -3.34
C ALA A 164 -27.32 -3.11 -4.73
N ASP A 165 -27.72 -3.87 -5.77
CA ASP A 165 -27.59 -3.49 -7.18
C ASP A 165 -28.23 -2.12 -7.45
N PRO A 166 -27.44 -1.07 -7.68
CA PRO A 166 -27.94 0.25 -7.92
C PRO A 166 -27.92 0.44 -9.43
N GLY A 167 -28.79 -0.26 -10.16
CA GLY A 167 -28.88 -0.09 -11.60
C GLY A 167 -29.12 1.39 -12.00
N GLY A 168 -28.44 1.85 -13.04
CA GLY A 168 -28.69 3.13 -13.71
C GLY A 168 -28.63 4.36 -12.79
N ALA A 169 -29.74 5.11 -12.69
CA ALA A 169 -29.82 6.33 -11.87
C ALA A 169 -29.57 6.08 -10.37
N SER A 170 -29.80 4.85 -9.89
CA SER A 170 -29.52 4.47 -8.50
C SER A 170 -28.01 4.49 -8.22
N ALA A 171 -27.17 4.00 -9.14
CA ALA A 171 -25.71 4.04 -9.00
C ALA A 171 -25.19 5.47 -9.02
N VAL A 172 -25.72 6.31 -9.92
CA VAL A 172 -25.34 7.74 -9.97
C VAL A 172 -25.62 8.40 -8.62
N ARG A 173 -26.82 8.19 -8.06
CA ARG A 173 -27.19 8.75 -6.75
C ARG A 173 -26.31 8.20 -5.63
N TRP A 174 -26.02 6.91 -5.64
CA TRP A 174 -25.22 6.29 -4.60
C TRP A 174 -23.76 6.78 -4.64
N VAL A 175 -23.13 6.82 -5.81
CA VAL A 175 -21.78 7.34 -5.98
C VAL A 175 -21.72 8.82 -5.62
N ALA A 176 -22.73 9.61 -5.97
CA ALA A 176 -22.84 11.01 -5.54
C ALA A 176 -22.91 11.15 -4.01
N GLN A 177 -23.67 10.28 -3.32
CA GLN A 177 -23.71 10.26 -1.85
C GLN A 177 -22.37 9.85 -1.23
N ALA A 178 -21.68 8.87 -1.81
CA ALA A 178 -20.34 8.48 -1.36
C ALA A 178 -19.34 9.64 -1.49
N ARG A 179 -19.36 10.35 -2.62
CA ARG A 179 -18.53 11.55 -2.84
C ARG A 179 -18.88 12.68 -1.89
N ALA A 180 -20.16 12.89 -1.59
CA ALA A 180 -20.59 13.88 -0.60
C ALA A 180 -20.09 13.53 0.81
N GLY A 181 -19.93 12.25 1.13
CA GLY A 181 -19.35 11.79 2.39
C GLY A 181 -17.88 12.18 2.61
N LEU A 182 -17.15 12.53 1.55
CA LEU A 182 -15.81 13.09 1.66
C LEU A 182 -15.81 14.56 2.09
N ASN A 183 -16.96 15.22 2.16
CA ASN A 183 -17.08 16.63 2.61
C ASN A 183 -16.11 17.59 1.87
N GLY A 184 -15.87 17.35 0.58
CA GLY A 184 -14.94 18.13 -0.24
C GLY A 184 -13.46 17.72 -0.13
N ALA A 185 -13.10 16.81 0.78
CA ALA A 185 -11.75 16.28 0.88
C ALA A 185 -11.36 15.45 -0.35
N GLN A 186 -10.11 15.55 -0.76
CA GLN A 186 -9.55 14.68 -1.80
C GLN A 186 -9.27 13.29 -1.22
N LEU A 187 -9.74 12.24 -1.88
CA LEU A 187 -9.40 10.87 -1.51
C LEU A 187 -8.21 10.37 -2.32
N VAL A 188 -7.16 9.92 -1.64
CA VAL A 188 -5.96 9.33 -2.26
C VAL A 188 -5.77 7.92 -1.73
N GLY A 189 -5.85 6.91 -2.59
CA GLY A 189 -5.57 5.52 -2.23
C GLY A 189 -4.10 5.19 -2.45
N LEU A 190 -3.41 4.71 -1.42
CA LEU A 190 -2.05 4.19 -1.54
C LEU A 190 -2.09 2.72 -1.93
N VAL A 191 -1.63 2.39 -3.14
CA VAL A 191 -1.58 1.02 -3.67
C VAL A 191 -0.19 0.42 -3.47
N HIS A 192 -0.12 -0.83 -3.01
CA HIS A 192 1.15 -1.55 -2.82
C HIS A 192 1.58 -2.38 -4.03
N ASP A 193 0.67 -2.55 -4.99
CA ASP A 193 0.87 -3.24 -6.25
C ASP A 193 -0.06 -2.67 -7.31
N GLU A 194 0.21 -3.01 -8.57
CA GLU A 194 -0.60 -2.60 -9.72
C GLU A 194 -1.68 -3.64 -10.08
N LEU A 195 -2.11 -4.48 -9.13
CA LEU A 195 -3.09 -5.53 -9.39
C LEU A 195 -4.43 -4.94 -9.91
N PRO A 196 -4.94 -5.35 -11.08
CA PRO A 196 -6.26 -4.92 -11.56
C PRO A 196 -7.39 -5.58 -10.76
N LEU A 197 -8.61 -5.06 -10.89
CA LEU A 197 -9.78 -5.66 -10.25
C LEU A 197 -10.11 -7.03 -10.85
N LEU A 198 -10.08 -7.15 -12.18
CA LEU A 198 -10.42 -8.35 -12.93
C LEU A 198 -9.25 -8.85 -13.79
N GLY A 199 -9.35 -10.08 -14.28
CA GLY A 199 -8.38 -10.73 -15.14
C GLY A 199 -7.63 -11.86 -14.44
N LEU A 200 -6.75 -12.53 -15.19
CA LEU A 200 -5.98 -13.69 -14.71
C LEU A 200 -5.16 -13.40 -13.44
N HIS A 201 -4.74 -12.15 -13.29
CA HIS A 201 -4.03 -11.63 -12.11
C HIS A 201 -4.86 -10.55 -11.42
N GLY A 202 -6.19 -10.64 -11.44
CA GLY A 202 -7.08 -9.68 -10.78
C GLY A 202 -7.21 -9.95 -9.27
N ALA A 203 -7.97 -9.12 -8.57
CA ALA A 203 -8.22 -9.30 -7.13
C ALA A 203 -8.73 -10.71 -6.77
N GLY A 204 -9.54 -11.32 -7.63
CA GLY A 204 -10.04 -12.68 -7.45
C GLY A 204 -8.96 -13.77 -7.42
N SER A 205 -7.79 -13.54 -8.04
CA SER A 205 -6.69 -14.52 -8.10
C SER A 205 -6.01 -14.75 -6.75
N ARG A 206 -6.28 -13.90 -5.74
CA ARG A 206 -5.80 -14.06 -4.36
C ARG A 206 -6.65 -15.02 -3.54
N LEU A 207 -7.77 -15.46 -4.09
CA LEU A 207 -8.68 -16.42 -3.46
C LEU A 207 -8.56 -17.79 -4.15
N PRO A 208 -8.76 -18.89 -3.41
CA PRO A 208 -8.56 -20.23 -3.93
C PRO A 208 -9.66 -20.64 -4.93
N GLY A 209 -9.25 -21.28 -6.02
CA GLY A 209 -10.11 -22.08 -6.90
C GLY A 209 -11.42 -21.39 -7.32
N GLU A 210 -12.53 -22.08 -7.10
CA GLU A 210 -13.88 -21.62 -7.47
C GLU A 210 -14.31 -20.34 -6.72
N VAL A 211 -13.80 -20.12 -5.50
CA VAL A 211 -14.10 -18.91 -4.71
C VAL A 211 -13.56 -17.67 -5.42
N GLY A 212 -12.35 -17.77 -6.00
CA GLY A 212 -11.77 -16.70 -6.81
C GLY A 212 -12.58 -16.41 -8.07
N GLN A 213 -12.98 -17.45 -8.81
CA GLN A 213 -13.78 -17.30 -10.03
C GLN A 213 -15.15 -16.69 -9.79
N GLU A 214 -15.84 -17.11 -8.71
CA GLU A 214 -17.12 -16.52 -8.33
C GLU A 214 -16.96 -15.07 -7.87
N THR A 215 -15.90 -14.77 -7.14
CA THR A 215 -15.58 -13.40 -6.74
C THR A 215 -15.35 -12.51 -7.95
N GLU A 216 -14.63 -12.99 -8.97
CA GLU A 216 -14.38 -12.26 -10.21
C GLU A 216 -15.68 -11.98 -11.00
N ARG A 217 -16.61 -12.96 -11.07
CA ARG A 217 -17.95 -12.74 -11.66
C ARG A 217 -18.72 -11.64 -10.93
N ARG A 218 -18.74 -11.67 -9.58
CA ARG A 218 -19.40 -10.65 -8.76
C ARG A 218 -18.78 -9.27 -8.95
N PHE A 219 -17.45 -9.20 -9.01
CA PHE A 219 -16.71 -7.95 -9.22
C PHE A 219 -16.96 -7.38 -10.63
N SER A 220 -17.11 -8.24 -11.63
CA SER A 220 -17.45 -7.84 -13.00
C SER A 220 -18.84 -7.21 -13.07
N ALA A 221 -19.85 -7.87 -12.49
CA ALA A 221 -21.22 -7.32 -12.41
C ALA A 221 -21.24 -5.97 -11.68
N TRP A 222 -20.50 -5.87 -10.58
CA TRP A 222 -20.35 -4.64 -9.81
C TRP A 222 -19.74 -3.48 -10.60
N ALA A 223 -18.58 -3.72 -11.22
CA ALA A 223 -17.90 -2.71 -12.03
C ALA A 223 -18.78 -2.24 -13.19
N HIS A 224 -19.54 -3.16 -13.79
CA HIS A 224 -20.50 -2.83 -14.84
C HIS A 224 -21.63 -1.94 -14.33
N ALA A 225 -22.20 -2.26 -13.16
CA ALA A 225 -23.26 -1.46 -12.54
C ALA A 225 -22.81 -0.03 -12.17
N LEU A 226 -21.55 0.13 -11.77
CA LEU A 226 -20.98 1.44 -11.42
C LEU A 226 -20.48 2.27 -12.61
N ALA A 227 -20.19 1.64 -13.75
CA ALA A 227 -19.61 2.32 -14.91
C ALA A 227 -20.42 3.54 -15.39
N PRO A 228 -21.77 3.50 -15.46
CA PRO A 228 -22.57 4.68 -15.80
C PRO A 228 -22.40 5.84 -14.83
N ALA A 229 -22.32 5.55 -13.53
CA ALA A 229 -22.11 6.57 -12.51
C ALA A 229 -20.73 7.23 -12.63
N VAL A 230 -19.69 6.42 -12.87
CA VAL A 230 -18.34 6.93 -13.11
C VAL A 230 -18.28 7.75 -14.39
N ALA A 231 -18.85 7.28 -15.50
CA ALA A 231 -18.90 8.04 -16.76
C ALA A 231 -19.66 9.38 -16.60
N THR A 232 -20.70 9.41 -15.78
CA THR A 232 -21.50 10.63 -15.53
C THR A 232 -20.78 11.63 -14.63
N LEU A 233 -20.16 11.14 -13.55
CA LEU A 233 -19.61 11.98 -12.49
C LEU A 233 -18.10 12.25 -12.65
N SER A 234 -17.43 11.60 -13.60
CA SER A 234 -15.99 11.80 -13.84
C SER A 234 -15.71 13.21 -14.37
N ARG A 235 -14.61 13.79 -13.90
CA ARG A 235 -14.02 15.01 -14.47
C ARG A 235 -12.98 14.72 -15.56
N ASP A 236 -12.54 13.47 -15.67
CA ASP A 236 -11.59 13.01 -16.68
C ASP A 236 -12.28 12.92 -18.04
N LEU A 237 -11.82 13.71 -19.01
CA LEU A 237 -12.39 13.79 -20.36
C LEU A 237 -12.28 12.46 -21.14
N LEU A 238 -11.33 11.58 -20.79
CA LEU A 238 -11.19 10.26 -21.41
C LEU A 238 -12.23 9.25 -20.91
N VAL A 239 -12.91 9.55 -19.80
CA VAL A 239 -13.90 8.68 -19.16
C VAL A 239 -15.29 9.31 -19.19
N ARG A 240 -15.37 10.63 -19.15
CA ARG A 240 -16.63 11.37 -19.04
C ARG A 240 -17.51 11.11 -20.25
N GLY A 241 -18.72 10.61 -20.00
CA GLY A 241 -19.70 10.25 -21.03
C GLY A 241 -19.45 8.91 -21.72
N ASP A 242 -18.32 8.23 -21.47
CA ASP A 242 -18.01 6.92 -22.04
C ASP A 242 -18.08 5.83 -20.97
N VAL A 243 -19.22 5.12 -20.93
CA VAL A 243 -19.45 3.99 -20.02
C VAL A 243 -18.47 2.85 -20.26
N ARG A 244 -18.03 2.62 -21.50
CA ARG A 244 -17.05 1.56 -21.81
C ARG A 244 -15.67 1.93 -21.30
N ALA A 245 -15.25 3.18 -21.47
CA ALA A 245 -14.00 3.68 -20.88
C ALA A 245 -14.03 3.63 -19.35
N ALA A 246 -15.15 4.02 -18.74
CA ALA A 246 -15.35 3.90 -17.30
C ALA A 246 -15.25 2.44 -16.82
N ALA A 247 -15.95 1.51 -17.47
CA ALA A 247 -15.88 0.09 -17.14
C ALA A 247 -14.44 -0.44 -17.24
N ARG A 248 -13.75 -0.20 -18.36
CA ARG A 248 -12.34 -0.59 -18.54
C ARG A 248 -11.45 -0.03 -17.43
N ARG A 249 -11.62 1.24 -17.08
CA ARG A 249 -10.84 1.86 -16.00
C ARG A 249 -11.07 1.16 -14.66
N LEU A 250 -12.30 0.80 -14.32
CA LEU A 250 -12.61 0.10 -13.07
C LEU A 250 -12.10 -1.34 -13.06
N THR A 251 -12.09 -2.02 -14.21
CA THR A 251 -11.78 -3.45 -14.27
C THR A 251 -10.31 -3.77 -14.49
N SER A 252 -9.58 -2.93 -15.25
CA SER A 252 -8.23 -3.28 -15.75
C SER A 252 -7.15 -2.25 -15.44
N ALA A 253 -7.46 -1.09 -14.85
CA ALA A 253 -6.41 -0.15 -14.48
C ALA A 253 -5.60 -0.70 -13.30
N GLY A 254 -4.30 -0.40 -13.29
CA GLY A 254 -3.41 -0.82 -12.22
C GLY A 254 -3.88 -0.31 -10.85
N GLY A 255 -3.74 -1.17 -9.84
CA GLY A 255 -4.09 -0.90 -8.45
C GLY A 255 -5.59 -0.92 -8.13
N THR A 256 -6.47 -1.15 -9.12
CA THR A 256 -7.93 -1.23 -8.89
C THR A 256 -8.34 -2.45 -8.06
N GLY A 257 -7.54 -3.51 -8.08
CA GLY A 257 -7.72 -4.71 -7.27
C GLY A 257 -7.09 -4.63 -5.88
N ALA A 258 -6.30 -3.60 -5.58
CA ALA A 258 -5.63 -3.44 -4.29
C ALA A 258 -6.65 -3.48 -3.13
N GLY A 259 -6.31 -4.22 -2.07
CA GLY A 259 -7.17 -4.42 -0.90
C GLY A 259 -8.51 -5.06 -1.24
N GLY A 260 -8.55 -6.03 -2.16
CA GLY A 260 -9.77 -6.74 -2.56
C GLY A 260 -10.78 -5.86 -3.32
N GLY A 261 -10.29 -4.83 -4.01
CA GLY A 261 -11.07 -3.88 -4.79
C GLY A 261 -11.34 -2.53 -4.12
N LEU A 262 -10.71 -2.25 -2.98
CA LEU A 262 -10.72 -0.91 -2.39
C LEU A 262 -10.20 0.15 -3.38
N GLY A 263 -9.19 -0.19 -4.20
CA GLY A 263 -8.69 0.71 -5.23
C GLY A 263 -9.78 1.13 -6.24
N THR A 264 -10.64 0.20 -6.64
CA THR A 264 -11.84 0.48 -7.46
C THR A 264 -12.75 1.49 -6.76
N ALA A 265 -13.03 1.28 -5.47
CA ALA A 265 -13.91 2.19 -4.72
C ALA A 265 -13.32 3.60 -4.56
N VAL A 266 -11.99 3.73 -4.39
CA VAL A 266 -11.32 5.03 -4.41
C VAL A 266 -11.59 5.76 -5.73
N LEU A 267 -11.42 5.10 -6.88
CA LEU A 267 -11.68 5.71 -8.19
C LEU A 267 -13.16 6.08 -8.38
N VAL A 268 -14.08 5.22 -7.93
CA VAL A 268 -15.53 5.48 -8.00
C VAL A 268 -15.91 6.72 -7.17
N ALA A 269 -15.34 6.83 -5.97
CA ALA A 269 -15.45 8.00 -5.10
C ALA A 269 -14.72 9.25 -5.66
N GLY A 270 -14.16 9.19 -6.86
CA GLY A 270 -13.51 10.33 -7.53
C GLY A 270 -12.10 10.63 -7.00
N GLY A 271 -11.52 9.71 -6.23
CA GLY A 271 -10.15 9.77 -5.76
C GLY A 271 -9.13 9.31 -6.80
N THR A 272 -7.87 9.27 -6.39
CA THR A 272 -6.73 8.84 -7.21
C THR A 272 -5.93 7.76 -6.52
N LEU A 273 -5.31 6.87 -7.30
CA LEU A 273 -4.39 5.86 -6.79
C LEU A 273 -2.95 6.34 -6.98
N VAL A 274 -2.12 6.15 -5.96
CA VAL A 274 -0.69 6.48 -6.01
C VAL A 274 0.14 5.36 -5.38
N PRO A 275 1.38 5.10 -5.86
CA PRO A 275 2.22 4.07 -5.27
C PRO A 275 2.55 4.35 -3.81
N ALA A 276 2.22 3.41 -2.93
CA ALA A 276 2.33 3.56 -1.49
C ALA A 276 3.78 3.77 -1.03
N THR A 277 4.69 2.90 -1.50
CA THR A 277 6.10 2.95 -1.11
C THR A 277 6.73 4.30 -1.45
N ARG A 278 6.42 4.85 -2.64
CA ARG A 278 6.91 6.17 -3.03
C ARG A 278 6.37 7.26 -2.11
N TRP A 279 5.06 7.27 -1.87
CA TRP A 279 4.40 8.30 -1.05
C TRP A 279 4.92 8.31 0.39
N VAL A 280 5.15 7.13 0.97
CA VAL A 280 5.71 6.99 2.33
C VAL A 280 7.19 7.34 2.34
N ALA A 281 7.97 6.88 1.37
CA ALA A 281 9.40 7.17 1.26
C ALA A 281 9.69 8.66 1.09
N ASP A 282 8.88 9.38 0.30
CA ASP A 282 8.98 10.83 0.13
C ASP A 282 8.87 11.54 1.49
N ARG A 283 7.92 11.11 2.33
CA ARG A 283 7.70 11.69 3.67
C ARG A 283 8.74 11.25 4.70
N ALA A 284 9.23 10.03 4.58
CA ALA A 284 10.32 9.51 5.41
C ALA A 284 11.67 10.19 5.11
N GLY A 285 11.73 11.07 4.11
CA GLY A 285 12.95 11.80 3.74
C GLY A 285 13.95 10.93 2.98
N LEU A 286 13.48 9.91 2.25
CA LEU A 286 14.35 8.98 1.55
C LEU A 286 15.19 9.67 0.48
N ASP A 287 14.68 10.67 -0.24
CA ASP A 287 15.43 11.41 -1.26
C ASP A 287 16.69 12.08 -0.69
N GLY A 288 16.54 12.84 0.42
CA GLY A 288 17.68 13.47 1.07
C GLY A 288 18.66 12.44 1.65
N ALA A 289 18.14 11.32 2.16
CA ALA A 289 18.99 10.25 2.67
C ALA A 289 19.80 9.56 1.55
N VAL A 290 19.24 9.45 0.34
CA VAL A 290 19.93 8.88 -0.83
C VAL A 290 20.98 9.84 -1.38
N ASP A 291 20.70 11.16 -1.40
CA ASP A 291 21.67 12.19 -1.79
C ASP A 291 22.93 12.17 -0.91
N ASP A 292 22.73 11.87 0.38
CA ASP A 292 23.81 11.72 1.35
C ASP A 292 24.47 10.34 1.39
N ALA A 293 24.09 9.39 0.51
CA ALA A 293 24.59 8.02 0.56
C ALA A 293 25.68 7.75 -0.48
N ASP A 294 26.68 6.94 -0.11
CA ASP A 294 27.65 6.37 -1.04
C ASP A 294 27.21 4.98 -1.56
N VAL A 295 26.35 4.29 -0.80
CA VAL A 295 25.66 3.06 -1.21
C VAL A 295 24.29 2.97 -0.54
N VAL A 296 23.29 2.49 -1.27
CA VAL A 296 21.96 2.18 -0.74
C VAL A 296 21.79 0.67 -0.61
N VAL A 297 21.40 0.22 0.58
CA VAL A 297 21.11 -1.17 0.91
C VAL A 297 19.61 -1.30 1.13
N VAL A 298 18.93 -2.01 0.23
CA VAL A 298 17.51 -2.34 0.37
C VAL A 298 17.40 -3.70 1.04
N VAL A 299 16.72 -3.76 2.18
CA VAL A 299 16.49 -5.01 2.90
C VAL A 299 15.07 -5.48 2.65
N VAL A 300 14.96 -6.64 2.01
CA VAL A 300 13.69 -7.30 1.70
C VAL A 300 13.62 -8.67 2.37
N ASP A 301 12.43 -9.25 2.46
CA ASP A 301 12.31 -10.66 2.84
C ASP A 301 12.69 -11.54 1.64
N VAL A 302 11.85 -11.55 0.60
CA VAL A 302 12.11 -12.27 -0.65
C VAL A 302 12.31 -11.28 -1.80
N LEU A 303 13.37 -11.46 -2.57
CA LEU A 303 13.57 -10.79 -3.86
C LEU A 303 13.08 -11.69 -5.00
N ASP A 304 11.79 -11.60 -5.31
CA ASP A 304 11.13 -12.27 -6.43
C ASP A 304 10.87 -11.30 -7.61
N ALA A 305 10.18 -11.80 -8.64
CA ALA A 305 9.82 -10.99 -9.81
C ALA A 305 8.93 -9.79 -9.46
N ALA A 306 8.04 -9.90 -8.46
CA ALA A 306 7.18 -8.80 -8.05
C ALA A 306 7.97 -7.72 -7.32
N ALA A 307 8.83 -8.12 -6.37
CA ALA A 307 9.67 -7.20 -5.60
C ALA A 307 10.68 -6.42 -6.46
N LEU A 308 11.05 -6.94 -7.63
CA LEU A 308 11.88 -6.21 -8.60
C LEU A 308 11.15 -5.08 -9.33
N HIS A 309 9.85 -5.23 -9.55
CA HIS A 309 9.06 -4.30 -10.37
C HIS A 309 8.21 -3.34 -9.52
N ASP A 310 7.77 -3.81 -8.36
CA ASP A 310 6.92 -3.07 -7.43
C ASP A 310 7.57 -2.91 -6.05
N GLY A 311 7.27 -1.77 -5.40
CA GLY A 311 7.70 -1.49 -4.03
C GLY A 311 9.07 -0.83 -3.90
N GLU A 312 9.85 -1.31 -2.95
CA GLU A 312 10.99 -0.61 -2.32
C GLU A 312 12.28 -0.73 -3.12
N VAL A 313 12.54 -1.89 -3.74
CA VAL A 313 13.71 -2.10 -4.60
C VAL A 313 13.68 -1.17 -5.82
N PRO A 314 12.62 -1.16 -6.67
CA PRO A 314 12.57 -0.26 -7.82
C PRO A 314 12.46 1.22 -7.41
N ASP A 315 11.87 1.55 -6.25
CA ASP A 315 11.84 2.93 -5.77
C ASP A 315 13.23 3.42 -5.36
N ALA A 316 13.96 2.62 -4.58
CA ALA A 316 15.34 2.92 -4.21
C ALA A 316 16.26 2.99 -5.44
N ALA A 317 16.15 2.03 -6.36
CA ALA A 317 16.93 2.01 -7.60
C ALA A 317 16.68 3.25 -8.47
N ARG A 318 15.42 3.70 -8.61
CA ARG A 318 15.11 4.94 -9.34
C ARG A 318 15.70 6.18 -8.67
N ARG A 319 15.63 6.30 -7.34
CA ARG A 319 16.15 7.47 -6.62
C ARG A 319 17.67 7.53 -6.69
N ALA A 320 18.32 6.42 -6.34
CA ALA A 320 19.77 6.30 -6.33
C ALA A 320 20.37 6.40 -7.74
N GLY A 321 19.70 5.82 -8.74
CA GLY A 321 20.13 5.86 -10.14
C GLY A 321 20.23 7.27 -10.72
N ARG A 322 19.41 8.23 -10.25
CA ARG A 322 19.51 9.66 -10.67
C ARG A 322 20.81 10.31 -10.20
N LEU A 323 21.40 9.79 -9.14
CA LEU A 323 22.60 10.31 -8.48
C LEU A 323 23.84 9.43 -8.75
N GLY A 324 23.68 8.33 -9.49
CA GLY A 324 24.74 7.35 -9.72
C GLY A 324 25.14 6.56 -8.46
N VAL A 325 24.29 6.54 -7.43
CA VAL A 325 24.55 5.81 -6.19
C VAL A 325 24.19 4.33 -6.39
N PRO A 326 25.10 3.37 -6.10
CA PRO A 326 24.81 1.95 -6.27
C PRO A 326 23.76 1.46 -5.28
N VAL A 327 22.85 0.61 -5.76
CA VAL A 327 21.84 -0.07 -4.94
C VAL A 327 22.18 -1.54 -4.79
N VAL A 328 22.17 -2.02 -3.56
CA VAL A 328 22.39 -3.42 -3.19
C VAL A 328 21.17 -3.94 -2.48
N VAL A 329 20.73 -5.16 -2.82
CA VAL A 329 19.62 -5.82 -2.14
C VAL A 329 20.16 -6.92 -1.23
N VAL A 330 19.72 -6.91 0.02
CA VAL A 330 19.94 -7.99 1.00
C VAL A 330 18.58 -8.61 1.31
N GLY A 331 18.43 -9.90 0.99
CA GLY A 331 17.19 -10.64 1.19
C GLY A 331 17.39 -11.88 2.04
N SER A 332 16.35 -12.33 2.75
CA SER A 332 16.35 -13.66 3.38
C SER A 332 16.34 -14.76 2.31
N ARG A 333 15.77 -14.46 1.13
CA ARG A 333 15.75 -15.31 -0.06
C ARG A 333 15.89 -14.47 -1.33
N VAL A 334 16.69 -14.93 -2.29
CA VAL A 334 16.85 -14.26 -3.60
C VAL A 334 16.47 -15.23 -4.72
N GLU A 335 15.35 -14.97 -5.38
CA GLU A 335 14.87 -15.76 -6.51
C GLU A 335 15.21 -15.12 -7.86
N ALA A 336 15.25 -13.78 -7.88
CA ALA A 336 15.63 -13.00 -9.04
C ALA A 336 17.02 -13.34 -9.57
N GLY A 337 17.13 -13.49 -10.89
CA GLY A 337 18.41 -13.69 -11.55
C GLY A 337 19.24 -12.40 -11.59
N ARG A 338 20.57 -12.53 -11.64
CA ARG A 338 21.50 -11.37 -11.73
C ARG A 338 21.18 -10.41 -12.89
N ARG A 339 20.73 -10.95 -14.04
CA ARG A 339 20.35 -10.14 -15.21
C ARG A 339 19.10 -9.31 -14.96
N GLU A 340 18.10 -9.90 -14.29
CA GLU A 340 16.84 -9.22 -13.96
C GLU A 340 17.09 -8.13 -12.91
N ALA A 341 17.86 -8.44 -11.87
CA ALA A 341 18.27 -7.47 -10.86
C ALA A 341 19.05 -6.29 -11.49
N GLY A 342 20.01 -6.58 -12.37
CA GLY A 342 20.76 -5.55 -13.09
C GLY A 342 19.85 -4.66 -13.97
N ALA A 343 18.87 -5.25 -14.65
CA ALA A 343 17.89 -4.50 -15.45
C ALA A 343 16.99 -3.60 -14.58
N ALA A 344 16.74 -3.99 -13.33
CA ALA A 344 16.01 -3.19 -12.34
C ALA A 344 16.87 -2.09 -11.67
N GLY A 345 18.15 -1.94 -12.05
CA GLY A 345 19.06 -0.94 -11.47
C GLY A 345 19.72 -1.39 -10.17
N VAL A 346 19.71 -2.69 -9.87
CA VAL A 346 20.38 -3.27 -8.69
C VAL A 346 21.80 -3.70 -9.06
N ALA A 347 22.79 -3.17 -8.34
CA ALA A 347 24.21 -3.42 -8.54
C ALA A 347 24.67 -4.76 -7.93
N GLY A 348 23.97 -5.26 -6.90
CA GLY A 348 24.25 -6.56 -6.30
C GLY A 348 23.09 -7.09 -5.45
N THR A 349 22.94 -8.41 -5.42
CA THR A 349 21.91 -9.10 -4.63
C THR A 349 22.57 -10.15 -3.75
N TYR A 350 22.20 -10.21 -2.48
CA TYR A 350 22.78 -11.12 -1.51
C TYR A 350 21.70 -11.80 -0.69
N GLU A 351 21.65 -13.12 -0.81
CA GLU A 351 20.84 -13.94 0.10
C GLU A 351 21.56 -14.12 1.43
N VAL A 352 20.84 -13.85 2.52
CA VAL A 352 21.30 -13.95 3.89
C VAL A 352 20.32 -14.83 4.66
N SER A 353 20.56 -16.13 4.60
CA SER A 353 19.77 -17.18 5.25
C SER A 353 20.62 -17.98 6.25
N GLY A 354 19.97 -18.82 7.05
CA GLY A 354 20.61 -19.64 8.09
C GLY A 354 20.54 -19.02 9.50
N ASP A 355 21.34 -19.57 10.42
CA ASP A 355 21.43 -19.06 11.80
C ASP A 355 22.02 -17.65 11.87
N ALA A 356 21.87 -16.99 13.03
CA ALA A 356 22.30 -15.61 13.22
C ALA A 356 23.82 -15.41 13.00
N ALA A 357 24.66 -16.40 13.32
CA ALA A 357 26.10 -16.29 13.11
C ALA A 357 26.45 -16.37 11.62
N HIS A 358 25.79 -17.25 10.86
CA HIS A 358 25.96 -17.35 9.42
C HIS A 358 25.50 -16.07 8.71
N ARG A 359 24.33 -15.55 9.10
CA ARG A 359 23.78 -14.30 8.54
C ARG A 359 24.71 -13.12 8.81
N ALA A 360 25.14 -12.92 10.06
CA ALA A 360 26.11 -11.88 10.40
C ALA A 360 27.43 -12.02 9.61
N ALA A 361 27.96 -13.23 9.45
CA ALA A 361 29.18 -13.46 8.66
C ALA A 361 29.00 -13.18 7.16
N ARG A 362 27.79 -13.37 6.61
CA ARG A 362 27.45 -12.99 5.23
C ARG A 362 27.30 -11.49 5.11
N ILE A 363 26.51 -10.84 5.97
CA ILE A 363 26.33 -9.37 5.99
C ILE A 363 27.68 -8.66 6.12
N ALA A 364 28.55 -9.10 7.03
CA ALA A 364 29.89 -8.51 7.21
C ALA A 364 30.77 -8.62 5.94
N ARG A 365 30.64 -9.70 5.17
CA ARG A 365 31.34 -9.86 3.88
C ARG A 365 30.79 -8.92 2.81
N VAL A 366 29.46 -8.74 2.77
CA VAL A 366 28.81 -7.78 1.87
C VAL A 366 29.27 -6.36 2.23
N ALA A 367 29.24 -6.00 3.51
CA ALA A 367 29.68 -4.70 4.00
C ALA A 367 31.12 -4.38 3.56
N ARG A 368 32.08 -5.29 3.76
CA ARG A 368 33.47 -5.08 3.32
C ARG A 368 33.63 -4.93 1.81
N THR A 369 32.76 -5.57 1.02
CA THR A 369 32.77 -5.46 -0.44
C THR A 369 32.32 -4.08 -0.92
N TRP A 370 31.21 -3.58 -0.35
CA TRP A 370 30.57 -2.34 -0.79
C TRP A 370 31.06 -1.09 -0.06
N THR A 371 31.71 -1.27 1.08
CA THR A 371 32.37 -0.21 1.84
C THR A 371 33.80 -0.63 2.17
N PRO A 372 34.66 -0.79 1.14
CA PRO A 372 36.05 -1.19 1.37
C PRO A 372 36.75 -0.11 2.19
N SER A 373 37.53 -0.55 3.18
CA SER A 373 38.37 0.34 3.98
C SER A 373 39.31 1.10 3.05
N ARG A 374 39.22 2.44 3.03
CA ARG A 374 40.11 3.32 2.27
C ARG A 374 41.50 3.43 2.92
N GLY A 375 42.08 2.29 3.27
CA GLY A 375 43.35 2.17 3.97
C GLY A 375 44.06 0.87 3.59
N ALA A 376 44.86 0.96 2.54
CA ALA A 376 46.12 0.25 2.37
C ALA A 376 47.04 1.16 1.54
#